data_AF-A0A929IUP9-F1
#
_entry.id   AF-A0A929IUP9-F1
#
_cell.length_a   1.000
_cell.length_b   1.000
_cell.length_c   1.000
_cell.angle_alpha   90.00
_cell.angle_beta   90.00
_cell.angle_gamma   90.00
#
_symmetry.space_group_name_H-M   'P 1'
#
loop_
_entity.id
_entity.type
_entity.pdbx_description
1 polymer ?
#
loop_
_entity_poly.entity_id
_entity_poly.type
_entity_poly.pdbx_seq_one_letter_code
_entity_poly.pdbx_strand_id
1 'polypeptide(L)'
;MAERVREKLAISPENILETAEIGDDEAIPAADAAAARLDRLTHERDGMGPVNLRAETEAEELHEQITGMQTEREDLLAAIARLRQGIGSLNREGRERLMAAFAQVNEHFQELFTKLFGGGRAHLTLTEEDDPLEAGLEIMASPPGKKLTSMSLLSGGEQALTAVSLLFAVFLTNPAPICVLDEVDAPLDDSNVDRFCSLLSELSHSGATRFLMVTHHRMSMARMDRLFGVTMGEPGVSQLVSVDLARAVALRESA
;
A
#
# COMPACT_ATOMS: atom_id res chain seq x y z
N MET A 1 -10.01 79.08 -43.06
CA MET A 1 -10.61 78.60 -41.80
C MET A 1 -11.37 77.28 -42.02
N ALA A 2 -12.26 77.21 -43.00
CA ALA A 2 -12.98 75.98 -43.40
C ALA A 2 -12.05 74.78 -43.70
N GLU A 3 -10.89 75.02 -44.32
CA GLU A 3 -9.92 73.97 -44.65
C GLU A 3 -9.24 73.38 -43.40
N ARG A 4 -8.91 74.23 -42.41
CA ARG A 4 -8.33 73.81 -41.11
C ARG A 4 -9.32 73.02 -40.25
N VAL A 5 -10.62 73.32 -40.33
CA VAL A 5 -11.66 72.57 -39.62
C VAL A 5 -11.75 71.15 -40.18
N ARG A 6 -11.80 71.03 -41.52
CA ARG A 6 -11.82 69.72 -42.19
C ARG A 6 -10.58 68.88 -41.89
N GLU A 7 -9.41 69.50 -41.85
CA GLU A 7 -8.14 68.79 -41.59
C GLU A 7 -8.02 68.30 -40.14
N LYS A 8 -8.41 69.11 -39.15
CA LYS A 8 -8.20 68.78 -37.73
C LYS A 8 -9.33 67.98 -37.10
N LEU A 9 -10.57 68.22 -37.52
CA LEU A 9 -11.76 67.65 -36.90
C LEU A 9 -12.48 66.65 -37.82
N ALA A 10 -12.02 66.49 -39.07
CA ALA A 10 -12.63 65.60 -40.06
C ALA A 10 -14.14 65.84 -40.31
N ILE A 11 -14.64 67.04 -40.01
CA ILE A 11 -16.04 67.45 -40.18
C ILE A 11 -16.16 68.62 -41.16
N SER A 12 -17.35 68.75 -41.76
CA SER A 12 -17.71 69.92 -42.57
C SER A 12 -17.90 71.17 -41.69
N PRO A 13 -17.56 72.39 -42.18
CA PRO A 13 -17.69 73.62 -41.40
C PRO A 13 -19.11 73.93 -40.91
N GLU A 14 -20.11 73.40 -41.61
CA GLU A 14 -21.53 73.57 -41.31
C GLU A 14 -21.97 72.73 -40.11
N ASN A 15 -21.23 71.65 -39.79
CA ASN A 15 -21.61 70.68 -38.74
C ASN A 15 -20.84 70.90 -37.42
N ILE A 16 -20.11 72.02 -37.28
CA ILE A 16 -19.26 72.27 -36.11
C ILE A 16 -20.09 72.38 -34.83
N LEU A 17 -21.21 73.13 -34.88
CA LEU A 17 -22.07 73.36 -33.72
C LEU A 17 -22.77 72.06 -33.28
N GLU A 18 -23.25 71.28 -34.25
CA GLU A 18 -23.84 69.96 -34.02
C GLU A 18 -22.83 68.99 -33.37
N THR A 19 -21.59 68.94 -33.86
CA THR A 19 -20.53 68.09 -33.30
C THR A 19 -20.06 68.55 -31.92
N ALA A 20 -20.14 69.86 -31.65
CA ALA A 20 -19.84 70.44 -30.34
C ALA A 20 -21.01 70.30 -29.34
N GLU A 21 -22.12 69.67 -29.77
CA GLU A 21 -23.36 69.53 -28.99
C GLU A 21 -23.92 70.88 -28.51
N ILE A 22 -23.73 71.95 -29.30
CA ILE A 22 -24.24 73.30 -29.01
C ILE A 22 -25.52 73.50 -29.81
N GLY A 23 -26.65 73.72 -29.15
CA GLY A 23 -27.92 74.00 -29.82
C GLY A 23 -27.91 75.36 -30.55
N ASP A 24 -28.75 75.52 -31.58
CA ASP A 24 -28.82 76.75 -32.40
C ASP A 24 -29.10 78.03 -31.57
N ASP A 25 -29.76 77.90 -30.42
CA ASP A 25 -30.11 78.99 -29.50
C ASP A 25 -29.16 79.10 -28.28
N GLU A 26 -28.11 78.29 -28.22
CA GLU A 26 -27.21 78.21 -27.07
C GLU A 26 -26.03 79.17 -27.22
N ALA A 27 -25.71 79.91 -26.16
CA ALA A 27 -24.66 80.92 -26.22
C ALA A 27 -23.29 80.25 -26.42
N ILE A 28 -22.61 80.62 -27.52
CA ILE A 28 -21.27 80.11 -27.83
C ILE A 28 -20.35 80.44 -26.64
N PRO A 29 -19.68 79.43 -26.05
CA PRO A 29 -18.83 79.64 -24.89
C PRO A 29 -17.69 80.60 -25.25
N ALA A 30 -17.32 81.43 -24.27
CA ALA A 30 -16.19 82.34 -24.43
C ALA A 30 -14.94 81.57 -24.87
N ALA A 31 -14.23 82.10 -25.87
CA ALA A 31 -13.09 81.42 -26.49
C ALA A 31 -12.04 80.96 -25.47
N ASP A 32 -11.79 81.77 -24.44
CA ASP A 32 -10.83 81.46 -23.36
C ASP A 32 -11.28 80.27 -22.50
N ALA A 33 -12.58 80.15 -22.22
CA ALA A 33 -13.14 79.04 -21.45
C ALA A 33 -13.11 77.72 -22.25
N ALA A 34 -13.37 77.79 -23.55
CA ALA A 34 -13.26 76.65 -24.45
C ALA A 34 -11.79 76.19 -24.60
N ALA A 35 -10.84 77.14 -24.70
CA ALA A 35 -9.42 76.85 -24.76
C ALA A 35 -8.92 76.18 -23.47
N ALA A 36 -9.27 76.72 -22.30
CA ALA A 36 -8.89 76.11 -21.02
C ALA A 36 -9.47 74.70 -20.83
N ARG A 37 -10.70 74.46 -21.30
CA ARG A 37 -11.31 73.12 -21.28
C ARG A 37 -10.59 72.16 -22.22
N LEU A 38 -10.22 72.61 -23.43
CA LEU A 38 -9.45 71.81 -24.38
C LEU A 38 -8.08 71.44 -23.83
N ASP A 39 -7.36 72.39 -23.23
CA ASP A 39 -6.04 72.14 -22.63
C ASP A 39 -6.13 71.13 -21.48
N ARG A 40 -7.14 71.27 -20.60
CA ARG A 40 -7.38 70.30 -19.51
C ARG A 40 -7.64 68.89 -20.04
N LEU A 41 -8.56 68.74 -21.00
CA LEU A 41 -8.90 67.44 -21.58
C LEU A 41 -7.72 66.84 -22.37
N THR A 42 -6.92 67.69 -23.02
CA THR A 42 -5.70 67.27 -23.72
C THR A 42 -4.68 66.74 -22.72
N HIS A 43 -4.47 67.43 -21.60
CA HIS A 43 -3.55 66.99 -20.55
C HIS A 43 -4.04 65.72 -19.85
N GLU A 44 -5.35 65.59 -19.59
CA GLU A 44 -5.97 64.37 -19.05
C GLU A 44 -5.77 63.18 -20.01
N ARG A 45 -5.99 63.38 -21.31
CA ARG A 45 -5.74 62.36 -22.35
C ARG A 45 -4.27 61.96 -22.41
N ASP A 46 -3.37 62.93 -22.45
CA ASP A 46 -1.93 62.67 -22.54
C ASP A 46 -1.40 61.98 -21.25
N GLY A 47 -2.05 62.22 -20.11
CA GLY A 47 -1.78 61.57 -18.83
C GLY A 47 -2.22 60.11 -18.72
N MET A 48 -3.11 59.61 -19.59
CA MET A 48 -3.56 58.21 -19.59
C MET A 48 -2.48 57.23 -20.10
N GLY A 49 -1.44 57.75 -20.75
CA GLY A 49 -0.37 56.93 -21.33
C GLY A 49 -0.77 56.24 -22.64
N PRO A 50 0.13 55.43 -23.22
CA PRO A 50 -0.14 54.74 -24.48
C PRO A 50 -1.22 53.67 -24.33
N VAL A 51 -2.20 53.67 -25.23
CA VAL A 51 -3.25 52.64 -25.29
C VAL A 51 -2.66 51.34 -25.84
N ASN A 52 -2.82 50.23 -25.10
CA ASN A 52 -2.45 48.92 -25.61
C ASN A 52 -3.55 48.40 -26.56
N LEU A 53 -3.34 48.58 -27.86
CA LEU A 53 -4.27 48.12 -28.90
C LEU A 53 -4.42 46.59 -28.98
N ARG A 54 -3.52 45.83 -28.32
CA ARG A 54 -3.58 44.37 -28.25
C ARG A 54 -4.23 43.84 -26.97
N ALA A 55 -4.63 44.73 -26.06
CA ALA A 55 -5.14 44.32 -24.74
C ALA A 55 -6.36 43.39 -24.83
N GLU A 56 -7.25 43.63 -25.81
CA GLU A 56 -8.43 42.79 -26.02
C GLU A 56 -8.05 41.38 -26.47
N THR A 57 -7.17 41.26 -27.47
CA THR A 57 -6.68 39.96 -27.94
C THR A 57 -5.88 39.21 -26.87
N GLU A 58 -5.00 39.90 -26.14
CA GLU A 58 -4.22 39.27 -25.04
C GLU A 58 -5.13 38.80 -23.89
N ALA A 59 -6.19 39.56 -23.58
CA ALA A 59 -7.16 39.17 -22.57
C ALA A 59 -7.95 37.93 -23.00
N GLU A 60 -8.34 37.82 -24.27
CA GLU A 60 -9.00 36.63 -24.83
C GLU A 60 -8.08 35.40 -24.76
N GLU A 61 -6.81 35.52 -25.20
CA GLU A 61 -5.83 34.43 -25.15
C GLU A 61 -5.59 33.93 -23.71
N LEU A 62 -5.43 34.85 -22.76
CA LEU A 62 -5.28 34.49 -21.34
C LEU A 62 -6.56 33.86 -20.78
N HIS A 63 -7.73 34.31 -21.20
CA HIS A 63 -9.00 33.75 -20.76
C HIS A 63 -9.18 32.30 -21.23
N GLU A 64 -8.82 32.01 -22.49
CA GLU A 64 -8.81 30.64 -23.01
C GLU A 64 -7.84 29.75 -22.23
N GLN A 65 -6.62 30.25 -21.96
CA GLN A 65 -5.62 29.51 -21.20
C GLN A 65 -6.08 29.21 -19.77
N ILE A 66 -6.66 30.20 -19.08
CA ILE A 66 -7.20 30.04 -17.73
C ILE A 66 -8.34 29.01 -17.73
N THR A 67 -9.25 29.09 -18.69
CA THR A 67 -10.38 28.16 -18.80
C THR A 67 -9.90 26.72 -19.04
N GLY A 68 -8.88 26.54 -19.89
CA GLY A 68 -8.24 25.25 -20.11
C GLY A 68 -7.62 24.69 -18.84
N MET A 69 -6.80 25.49 -18.14
CA MET A 69 -6.17 25.08 -16.87
C MET A 69 -7.20 24.76 -15.77
N GLN A 70 -8.31 25.50 -15.71
CA GLN A 70 -9.40 25.21 -14.76
C GLN A 70 -10.06 23.87 -15.06
N THR A 71 -10.32 23.57 -16.33
CA THR A 71 -10.89 22.29 -16.76
C THR A 71 -9.97 21.13 -16.44
N GLU A 72 -8.67 21.25 -16.75
CA GLU A 72 -7.65 20.24 -16.40
C GLU A 72 -7.57 20.01 -14.89
N ARG A 73 -7.60 21.10 -14.10
CA ARG A 73 -7.60 21.01 -12.63
C ARG A 73 -8.83 20.26 -12.12
N GLU A 74 -10.01 20.52 -12.68
CA GLU A 74 -11.24 19.82 -12.29
C GLU A 74 -11.18 18.33 -12.62
N ASP A 75 -10.66 17.95 -13.78
CA ASP A 75 -10.47 16.54 -14.13
C ASP A 75 -9.46 15.85 -13.19
N LEU A 76 -8.35 16.52 -12.86
CA LEU A 76 -7.39 16.01 -11.88
C LEU A 76 -8.02 15.81 -10.50
N LEU A 77 -8.84 16.76 -10.03
CA LEU A 77 -9.56 16.61 -8.76
C LEU A 77 -10.55 15.44 -8.80
N ALA A 78 -11.26 15.27 -9.92
CA ALA A 78 -12.16 14.14 -10.12
C ALA A 78 -11.41 12.79 -10.18
N ALA A 79 -10.23 12.75 -10.80
CA ALA A 79 -9.36 11.58 -10.81
C ALA A 79 -8.85 11.24 -9.39
N ILE A 80 -8.41 12.24 -8.61
CA ILE A 80 -7.99 12.05 -7.22
C ILE A 80 -9.14 11.49 -6.38
N ALA A 81 -10.36 12.02 -6.54
CA ALA A 81 -11.53 11.53 -5.83
C ALA A 81 -11.83 10.06 -6.16
N ARG A 82 -11.79 9.68 -7.44
CA ARG A 82 -11.96 8.29 -7.90
C ARG A 82 -10.89 7.36 -7.31
N LEU A 83 -9.63 7.78 -7.31
CA LEU A 83 -8.53 7.00 -6.73
C LEU A 83 -8.70 6.80 -5.22
N ARG A 84 -9.09 7.85 -4.49
CA ARG A 84 -9.36 7.75 -3.04
C ARG A 84 -10.51 6.80 -2.73
N GLN A 85 -11.58 6.82 -3.54
CA GLN A 85 -12.67 5.86 -3.41
C GLN A 85 -12.19 4.43 -3.68
N GLY A 86 -11.36 4.23 -4.71
CA GLY A 86 -10.74 2.95 -5.02
C GLY A 86 -9.90 2.41 -3.86
N ILE A 87 -9.04 3.25 -3.28
CA ILE A 87 -8.23 2.91 -2.10
C ILE A 87 -9.14 2.52 -0.92
N GLY A 88 -10.20 3.28 -0.67
CA GLY A 88 -11.15 2.98 0.41
C GLY A 88 -11.84 1.62 0.25
N SER A 89 -12.17 1.23 -1.00
CA SER A 89 -12.74 -0.09 -1.29
C SER A 89 -11.72 -1.21 -1.08
N LEU A 90 -10.49 -1.03 -1.59
CA LEU A 90 -9.39 -1.97 -1.43
C LEU A 90 -9.02 -2.18 0.04
N ASN A 91 -8.95 -1.11 0.84
CA ASN A 91 -8.64 -1.21 2.26
C ASN A 91 -9.73 -1.96 3.03
N ARG A 92 -11.01 -1.78 2.67
CA ARG A 92 -12.11 -2.52 3.28
C ARG A 92 -12.01 -4.01 2.98
N GLU A 93 -11.82 -4.36 1.71
CA GLU A 93 -11.65 -5.76 1.29
C GLU A 93 -10.40 -6.39 1.92
N GLY A 94 -9.29 -5.63 1.97
CA GLY A 94 -8.05 -6.05 2.62
C GLY A 94 -8.26 -6.34 4.11
N ARG A 95 -9.00 -5.48 4.81
CA ARG A 95 -9.33 -5.66 6.23
C ARG A 95 -10.18 -6.91 6.47
N GLU A 96 -11.22 -7.12 5.66
CA GLU A 96 -12.07 -8.31 5.77
C GLU A 96 -11.27 -9.60 5.54
N ARG A 97 -10.43 -9.63 4.49
CA ARG A 97 -9.58 -10.79 4.19
C ARG A 97 -8.53 -11.04 5.28
N LEU A 98 -7.90 -9.99 5.79
CA LEU A 98 -6.91 -10.08 6.86
C LEU A 98 -7.54 -10.66 8.13
N MET A 99 -8.68 -10.13 8.56
CA MET A 99 -9.38 -10.60 9.76
C MET A 99 -9.84 -12.05 9.61
N ALA A 100 -10.32 -12.43 8.42
CA ALA A 100 -10.72 -13.81 8.14
C ALA A 100 -9.52 -14.78 8.19
N ALA A 101 -8.38 -14.39 7.61
CA ALA A 101 -7.15 -15.17 7.66
C ALA A 101 -6.59 -15.26 9.09
N PHE A 102 -6.59 -14.14 9.82
CA PHE A 102 -6.16 -14.07 11.22
C PHE A 102 -6.98 -15.02 12.11
N ALA A 103 -8.31 -15.03 11.95
CA ALA A 103 -9.19 -15.91 12.71
C ALA A 103 -8.89 -17.39 12.44
N GLN A 104 -8.72 -17.77 11.16
CA GLN A 104 -8.38 -19.15 10.77
C GLN A 104 -7.02 -19.58 11.31
N VAL A 105 -5.99 -18.74 11.16
CA VAL A 105 -4.64 -19.03 11.70
C VAL A 105 -4.68 -19.15 13.22
N ASN A 106 -5.42 -18.28 13.91
CA ASN A 106 -5.53 -18.31 15.37
C ASN A 106 -6.24 -19.56 15.89
N GLU A 107 -7.24 -20.07 15.17
CA GLU A 107 -7.93 -21.33 15.48
C GLU A 107 -6.98 -22.52 15.33
N HIS A 108 -6.31 -22.65 14.19
CA HIS A 108 -5.32 -23.71 13.97
C HIS A 108 -4.15 -23.61 14.96
N PHE A 109 -3.70 -22.41 15.28
CA PHE A 109 -2.63 -22.20 16.25
C PHE A 109 -3.01 -22.70 17.65
N GLN A 110 -4.23 -22.42 18.10
CA GLN A 110 -4.75 -22.93 19.37
C GLN A 110 -4.75 -24.46 19.41
N GLU A 111 -5.28 -25.10 18.37
CA GLU A 111 -5.38 -26.56 18.29
C GLU A 111 -4.00 -27.24 18.28
N LEU A 112 -3.11 -26.77 17.41
CA LEU A 112 -1.77 -27.34 17.26
C LEU A 112 -0.92 -27.12 18.50
N PHE A 113 -1.01 -25.94 19.12
CA PHE A 113 -0.29 -25.64 20.35
C PHE A 113 -0.72 -26.60 21.46
N THR A 114 -2.03 -26.75 21.71
CA THR A 114 -2.52 -27.68 22.74
C THR A 114 -2.12 -29.12 22.44
N LYS A 115 -2.08 -29.52 21.16
CA LYS A 115 -1.66 -30.86 20.75
C LYS A 115 -0.15 -31.11 20.98
N LEU A 116 0.71 -30.17 20.59
CA LEU A 116 2.16 -30.29 20.74
C LEU A 116 2.59 -30.20 22.21
N PHE A 117 1.99 -29.31 23.00
CA PHE A 117 2.28 -29.19 24.42
C PHE A 117 1.52 -30.20 25.30
N GLY A 118 0.54 -30.93 24.75
CA GLY A 118 -0.28 -31.89 25.51
C GLY A 118 -1.16 -31.21 26.55
N GLY A 119 -1.54 -29.96 26.30
CA GLY A 119 -2.20 -29.06 27.24
C GLY A 119 -1.77 -27.60 27.01
N GLY A 120 -2.20 -26.70 27.90
CA GLY A 120 -1.93 -25.27 27.75
C GLY A 120 -2.84 -24.58 26.74
N ARG A 121 -2.62 -23.27 26.55
CA ARG A 121 -3.39 -22.41 25.64
C ARG A 121 -2.46 -21.38 25.02
N ALA A 122 -2.66 -21.06 23.74
CA ALA A 122 -1.99 -19.96 23.08
C ALA A 122 -2.98 -19.26 22.15
N HIS A 123 -2.82 -17.97 21.92
CA HIS A 123 -3.62 -17.22 20.94
C HIS A 123 -2.81 -16.05 20.38
N LEU A 124 -3.26 -15.56 19.24
CA LEU A 124 -2.74 -14.37 18.60
C LEU A 124 -3.55 -13.16 19.05
N THR A 125 -2.87 -12.05 19.30
CA THR A 125 -3.47 -10.77 19.66
C THR A 125 -2.89 -9.69 18.76
N LEU A 126 -3.74 -8.81 18.22
CA LEU A 126 -3.30 -7.62 17.52
C LEU A 126 -2.91 -6.55 18.55
N THR A 127 -1.83 -5.81 18.30
CA THR A 127 -1.42 -4.70 19.17
C THR A 127 -2.46 -3.58 19.15
N GLU A 128 -2.41 -2.68 20.14
CA GLU A 128 -3.34 -1.54 20.29
C GLU A 128 -3.13 -0.47 19.20
N GLU A 129 -3.51 -0.78 17.96
CA GLU A 129 -3.67 0.20 16.87
C GLU A 129 -5.10 0.17 16.33
N ASP A 130 -5.61 1.33 15.93
CA ASP A 130 -7.00 1.50 15.48
C ASP A 130 -7.27 0.83 14.12
N ASP A 131 -6.25 0.66 13.27
CA ASP A 131 -6.35 -0.06 11.99
C ASP A 131 -5.67 -1.44 12.08
N PRO A 132 -6.41 -2.55 11.91
CA PRO A 132 -5.81 -3.89 11.86
C PRO A 132 -4.80 -4.09 10.71
N LEU A 133 -4.80 -3.22 9.70
CA LEU A 133 -3.78 -3.26 8.63
C LEU A 133 -2.41 -2.73 9.07
N GLU A 134 -2.38 -1.87 10.10
CA GLU A 134 -1.15 -1.29 10.65
C GLU A 134 -0.71 -2.04 11.91
N ALA A 135 -1.68 -2.64 12.63
CA ALA A 135 -1.44 -3.32 13.89
C ALA A 135 -0.37 -4.42 13.78
N GLY A 136 0.54 -4.42 14.76
CA GLY A 136 1.45 -5.53 15.00
C GLY A 136 0.74 -6.77 15.53
N LEU A 137 1.46 -7.89 15.52
CA LEU A 137 0.98 -9.18 16.00
C LEU A 137 1.80 -9.65 17.20
N GLU A 138 1.12 -9.89 18.32
CA GLU A 138 1.70 -10.45 19.53
C GLU A 138 1.23 -11.89 19.76
N ILE A 139 2.16 -12.76 20.16
CA ILE A 139 1.91 -14.17 20.42
C ILE A 139 1.82 -14.37 21.93
N MET A 140 0.63 -14.75 22.39
CA MET A 140 0.37 -15.03 23.80
C MET A 140 0.30 -16.53 24.00
N ALA A 141 1.16 -17.07 24.88
CA ALA A 141 1.23 -18.51 25.10
C ALA A 141 1.31 -18.84 26.59
N SER A 142 0.65 -19.95 26.96
CA SER A 142 0.55 -20.48 28.31
C SER A 142 0.81 -21.99 28.25
N PRO A 143 2.09 -22.42 28.33
CA PRO A 143 2.44 -23.83 28.46
C PRO A 143 1.77 -24.47 29.70
N PRO A 144 1.60 -25.80 29.74
CA PRO A 144 0.96 -26.47 30.86
C PRO A 144 1.67 -26.14 32.18
N GLY A 145 0.91 -25.59 33.14
CA GLY A 145 1.42 -25.20 34.46
C GLY A 145 2.03 -23.79 34.55
N LYS A 146 2.07 -23.01 33.47
CA LYS A 146 2.52 -21.61 33.45
C LYS A 146 1.36 -20.64 33.20
N LYS A 147 1.57 -19.37 33.56
CA LYS A 147 0.64 -18.28 33.24
C LYS A 147 0.79 -17.85 31.79
N LEU A 148 -0.24 -17.19 31.25
CA LEU A 148 -0.20 -16.58 29.93
C LEU A 148 0.86 -15.46 29.90
N THR A 149 1.84 -15.60 29.02
CA THR A 149 2.93 -14.62 28.83
C THR A 149 3.23 -14.44 27.35
N SER A 150 3.87 -13.31 27.02
CA SER A 150 4.41 -13.07 25.69
C SER A 150 5.52 -14.08 25.36
N MET A 151 5.65 -14.47 24.08
CA MET A 151 6.62 -15.47 23.61
C MET A 151 8.06 -15.17 24.06
N SER A 152 8.44 -13.89 24.13
CA SER A 152 9.78 -13.44 24.53
C SER A 152 10.19 -13.88 25.94
N LEU A 153 9.24 -14.24 26.81
CA LEU A 153 9.47 -14.64 28.20
C LEU A 153 9.53 -16.17 28.41
N LEU A 154 9.34 -16.96 27.35
CA LEU A 154 9.37 -18.43 27.40
C LEU A 154 10.81 -18.98 27.38
N SER A 155 10.99 -20.25 27.76
CA SER A 155 12.29 -20.92 27.61
C SER A 155 12.61 -21.21 26.14
N GLY A 156 13.89 -21.39 25.78
CA GLY A 156 14.28 -21.55 24.37
C GLY A 156 13.59 -22.71 23.63
N GLY A 157 13.40 -23.85 24.29
CA GLY A 157 12.65 -24.99 23.72
C GLY A 157 11.15 -24.70 23.59
N GLU A 158 10.55 -24.02 24.58
CA GLU A 158 9.15 -23.59 24.51
C GLU A 158 8.92 -22.53 23.43
N GLN A 159 9.86 -21.60 23.24
CA GLN A 159 9.82 -20.61 22.17
C GLN A 159 9.87 -21.29 20.80
N ALA A 160 10.80 -22.22 20.61
CA ALA A 160 10.92 -22.97 19.37
C ALA A 160 9.63 -23.76 19.06
N LEU A 161 9.09 -24.49 20.03
CA LEU A 161 7.87 -25.28 19.82
C LEU A 161 6.64 -24.39 19.58
N THR A 162 6.56 -23.23 20.24
CA THR A 162 5.50 -22.23 20.00
C THR A 162 5.60 -21.66 18.57
N ALA A 163 6.81 -21.30 18.13
CA ALA A 163 7.05 -20.80 16.78
C ALA A 163 6.73 -21.85 15.71
N VAL A 164 7.15 -23.11 15.92
CA VAL A 164 6.79 -24.24 15.07
C VAL A 164 5.27 -24.41 15.01
N SER A 165 4.57 -24.36 16.14
CA SER A 165 3.11 -24.45 16.19
C SER A 165 2.44 -23.38 15.32
N LEU A 166 2.93 -22.14 15.36
CA LEU A 166 2.42 -21.04 14.54
C LEU A 166 2.72 -21.24 13.05
N LEU A 167 3.94 -21.66 12.70
CA LEU A 167 4.31 -21.94 11.31
C LEU A 167 3.41 -23.02 10.70
N PHE A 168 3.13 -24.10 11.44
CA PHE A 168 2.21 -25.14 10.99
C PHE A 168 0.76 -24.66 10.92
N ALA A 169 0.32 -23.76 11.81
CA ALA A 169 -1.02 -23.16 11.73
C ALA A 169 -1.21 -22.34 10.46
N VAL A 170 -0.23 -21.51 10.12
CA VAL A 170 -0.21 -20.76 8.86
C VAL A 170 -0.17 -21.70 7.66
N PHE A 171 0.66 -22.74 7.73
CA PHE A 171 0.78 -23.75 6.67
C PHE A 171 -0.54 -24.47 6.40
N LEU A 172 -1.30 -24.82 7.44
CA LEU A 172 -2.60 -25.50 7.31
C LEU A 172 -3.68 -24.64 6.65
N THR A 173 -3.57 -23.31 6.75
CA THR A 173 -4.53 -22.39 6.12
C THR A 173 -4.39 -22.39 4.60
N ASN A 174 -3.18 -22.64 4.07
CA ASN A 174 -2.93 -22.78 2.63
C ASN A 174 -1.83 -23.84 2.39
N PRO A 175 -2.19 -25.14 2.35
CA PRO A 175 -1.21 -26.21 2.34
C PRO A 175 -0.44 -26.26 1.01
N ALA A 176 0.89 -26.20 1.11
CA ALA A 176 1.76 -26.39 -0.05
C ALA A 176 1.94 -27.88 -0.37
N PRO A 177 2.21 -28.26 -1.64
CA PRO A 177 2.46 -29.66 -2.01
C PRO A 177 3.75 -30.23 -1.40
N ILE A 178 4.73 -29.38 -1.08
CA ILE A 178 6.00 -29.78 -0.48
C ILE A 178 6.34 -28.80 0.65
N CYS A 179 6.75 -29.34 1.81
CA CYS A 179 7.25 -28.59 2.96
C CYS A 179 8.67 -29.08 3.30
N VAL A 180 9.64 -28.16 3.36
CA VAL A 180 11.04 -28.46 3.71
C VAL A 180 11.32 -27.92 5.11
N LEU A 181 11.86 -28.78 5.97
CA LEU A 181 12.16 -28.49 7.37
C LEU A 181 13.65 -28.75 7.59
N ASP A 182 14.40 -27.72 8.00
CA ASP A 182 15.85 -27.81 8.23
C ASP A 182 16.17 -27.60 9.71
N GLU A 183 16.66 -28.65 10.37
CA GLU A 183 17.06 -28.72 11.78
C GLU A 183 16.05 -28.10 12.77
N VAL A 184 14.77 -28.15 12.43
CA VAL A 184 13.67 -27.59 13.24
C VAL A 184 13.52 -28.26 14.61
N ASP A 185 14.08 -29.46 14.76
CA ASP A 185 14.07 -30.28 15.97
C ASP A 185 15.31 -30.08 16.87
N ALA A 186 16.32 -29.32 16.44
CA ALA A 186 17.52 -29.05 17.22
C ALA A 186 17.28 -28.45 18.63
N PRO A 187 16.31 -27.53 18.84
CA PRO A 187 16.05 -26.96 20.17
C PRO A 187 15.03 -27.78 21.00
N LEU A 188 14.53 -28.90 20.48
CA LEU A 188 13.49 -29.70 21.13
C LEU A 188 14.09 -30.85 21.95
N ASP A 189 13.39 -31.26 23.00
CA ASP A 189 13.72 -32.47 23.75
C ASP A 189 13.06 -33.72 23.13
N ASP A 190 13.49 -34.92 23.55
CA ASP A 190 13.01 -36.19 22.98
C ASP A 190 11.48 -36.32 23.01
N SER A 191 10.83 -35.83 24.08
CA SER A 191 9.36 -35.90 24.20
C SER A 191 8.65 -34.97 23.22
N ASN A 192 9.18 -33.75 22.99
CA ASN A 192 8.56 -32.82 22.05
C ASN A 192 8.87 -33.21 20.60
N VAL A 193 10.05 -33.78 20.33
CA VAL A 193 10.38 -34.37 19.03
C VAL A 193 9.41 -35.50 18.68
N ASP A 194 9.08 -36.38 19.63
CA ASP A 194 8.12 -37.46 19.42
C ASP A 194 6.72 -36.95 19.00
N ARG A 195 6.22 -35.92 19.68
CA ARG A 195 4.94 -35.28 19.35
C ARG A 195 4.99 -34.56 18.00
N PHE A 196 6.10 -33.90 17.72
CA PHE A 196 6.33 -33.23 16.45
C PHE A 196 6.33 -34.21 15.27
N CYS A 197 7.06 -35.32 15.37
CA CYS A 197 7.06 -36.37 14.35
C CYS A 197 5.67 -37.02 14.19
N SER A 198 4.94 -37.21 15.28
CA SER A 198 3.56 -37.72 15.23
C SER A 198 2.65 -36.76 14.46
N LEU A 199 2.75 -35.46 14.72
CA LEU A 199 2.00 -34.44 14.00
C LEU A 199 2.35 -34.41 12.51
N LEU A 200 3.63 -34.49 12.14
CA LEU A 200 4.05 -34.56 10.74
C LEU A 200 3.49 -35.80 10.02
N SER A 201 3.50 -36.94 10.70
CA SER A 201 2.91 -38.17 10.17
C SER A 201 1.41 -37.99 9.94
N GLU A 202 0.68 -37.40 10.89
CA GLU A 202 -0.74 -37.13 10.68
C GLU A 202 -1.00 -36.20 9.50
N LEU A 203 -0.25 -35.09 9.41
CA LEU A 203 -0.39 -34.13 8.32
C LEU A 203 -0.05 -34.73 6.94
N SER A 204 0.92 -35.63 6.88
CA SER A 204 1.30 -36.32 5.63
C SER A 204 0.25 -37.34 5.19
N HIS A 205 -0.48 -37.94 6.12
CA HIS A 205 -1.55 -38.92 5.83
C HIS A 205 -2.89 -38.25 5.52
N SER A 206 -3.20 -37.13 6.18
CA SER A 206 -4.47 -36.41 5.97
C SER A 206 -4.45 -35.47 4.77
N GLY A 207 -3.26 -34.97 4.40
CA GLY A 207 -3.08 -33.99 3.33
C GLY A 207 -2.40 -34.54 2.08
N ALA A 208 -2.30 -33.69 1.05
CA ALA A 208 -1.49 -33.96 -0.14
C ALA A 208 -0.03 -33.44 -0.01
N THR A 209 0.35 -32.96 1.17
CA THR A 209 1.66 -32.36 1.43
C THR A 209 2.72 -33.43 1.66
N ARG A 210 3.85 -33.29 0.95
CA ARG A 210 5.05 -34.10 1.17
C ARG A 210 6.03 -33.33 2.06
N PHE A 211 6.48 -33.96 3.14
CA PHE A 211 7.48 -33.37 4.03
C PHE A 211 8.88 -33.87 3.69
N LEU A 212 9.84 -32.95 3.60
CA LEU A 212 11.27 -33.23 3.51
C LEU A 212 11.93 -32.63 4.76
N MET A 213 12.51 -33.49 5.61
CA MET A 213 13.19 -33.04 6.82
C MET A 213 14.69 -33.30 6.71
N VAL A 214 15.47 -32.27 7.00
CA VAL A 214 16.92 -32.33 7.22
C VAL A 214 17.14 -32.24 8.72
N THR A 215 17.74 -33.28 9.29
CA THR A 215 17.94 -33.39 10.74
C THR A 215 19.12 -34.31 11.04
N HIS A 216 19.76 -34.11 12.18
CA HIS A 216 20.70 -35.04 12.79
C HIS A 216 20.11 -35.77 14.03
N HIS A 217 18.84 -35.52 14.37
CA HIS A 217 18.19 -36.06 15.56
C HIS A 217 17.75 -37.52 15.36
N ARG A 218 18.24 -38.42 16.21
CA ARG A 218 18.05 -39.88 16.06
C ARG A 218 16.58 -40.29 16.11
N MET A 219 15.80 -39.66 16.98
CA MET A 219 14.36 -39.97 17.11
C MET A 219 13.58 -39.57 15.85
N SER A 220 13.88 -38.40 15.27
CA SER A 220 13.26 -37.93 14.04
C SER A 220 13.59 -38.86 12.89
N MET A 221 14.86 -39.24 12.72
CA MET A 221 15.30 -40.19 11.70
C MET A 221 14.59 -41.55 11.79
N ALA A 222 14.32 -42.04 13.00
CA ALA A 222 13.67 -43.33 13.22
C ALA A 222 12.17 -43.31 12.87
N ARG A 223 11.57 -42.13 12.70
CA ARG A 223 10.13 -41.94 12.49
C ARG A 223 9.76 -41.53 11.05
N MET A 224 10.73 -41.55 10.13
CA MET A 224 10.54 -41.22 8.72
C MET A 224 10.41 -42.46 7.84
N ASP A 225 9.71 -42.33 6.71
CA ASP A 225 9.52 -43.44 5.76
C ASP A 225 10.82 -43.82 5.01
N ARG A 226 11.59 -42.81 4.60
CA ARG A 226 12.84 -42.97 3.83
C ARG A 226 13.89 -41.99 4.30
N LEU A 227 15.12 -42.47 4.43
CA LEU A 227 16.27 -41.63 4.76
C LEU A 227 17.17 -41.46 3.54
N PHE A 228 17.61 -40.22 3.33
CA PHE A 228 18.63 -39.87 2.36
C PHE A 228 19.84 -39.35 3.13
N GLY A 229 20.92 -40.14 3.16
CA GLY A 229 22.20 -39.75 3.72
C GLY A 229 23.06 -39.06 2.67
N VAL A 230 23.68 -37.95 3.03
CA VAL A 230 24.71 -37.31 2.21
C VAL A 230 26.07 -37.69 2.79
N THR A 231 26.93 -38.29 1.97
CA THR A 231 28.30 -38.64 2.34
C THR A 231 29.31 -37.91 1.46
N MET A 232 30.52 -37.71 1.95
CA MET A 232 31.61 -37.06 1.23
C MET A 232 32.78 -38.04 1.15
N GLY A 233 32.79 -38.86 0.10
CA GLY A 233 33.88 -39.82 -0.13
C GLY A 233 35.17 -39.13 -0.56
N GLU A 234 35.04 -38.08 -1.37
CA GLU A 234 36.13 -37.21 -1.81
C GLU A 234 35.89 -35.78 -1.31
N PRO A 235 36.93 -35.05 -0.86
CA PRO A 235 36.78 -33.69 -0.39
C PRO A 235 36.11 -32.79 -1.43
N GLY A 236 34.97 -32.19 -1.07
CA GLY A 236 34.22 -31.28 -1.94
C GLY A 236 33.23 -31.95 -2.90
N VAL A 237 33.08 -33.28 -2.87
CA VAL A 237 32.09 -34.01 -3.69
C VAL A 237 31.09 -34.74 -2.80
N SER A 238 29.87 -34.22 -2.73
CA SER A 238 28.75 -34.85 -2.01
C SER A 238 28.12 -35.96 -2.84
N GLN A 239 27.96 -37.14 -2.24
CA GLN A 239 27.26 -38.28 -2.82
C GLN A 239 26.00 -38.59 -1.99
N LEU A 240 24.90 -38.84 -2.68
CA LEU A 240 23.62 -39.19 -2.06
C LEU A 240 23.51 -40.72 -1.91
N VAL A 241 23.15 -41.17 -0.72
CA VAL A 241 22.86 -42.57 -0.40
C VAL A 241 21.45 -42.64 0.17
N SER A 242 20.64 -43.60 -0.25
CA SER A 242 19.26 -43.73 0.25
C SER A 242 19.06 -45.06 0.98
N VAL A 243 18.39 -45.01 2.13
CA VAL A 243 17.96 -46.19 2.89
C VAL A 243 16.45 -46.13 3.06
N ASP A 244 15.77 -47.22 2.69
CA ASP A 244 14.35 -47.42 2.95
C ASP A 244 14.21 -48.15 4.30
N LEU A 245 13.62 -47.48 5.30
CA LEU A 245 13.56 -48.01 6.67
C LEU A 245 12.71 -49.28 6.76
N ALA A 246 11.56 -49.30 6.07
CA ALA A 246 10.66 -50.44 6.08
C ALA A 246 11.33 -51.68 5.51
N ARG A 247 12.09 -51.50 4.41
CA ARG A 247 12.86 -52.59 3.80
C ARG A 247 14.02 -53.05 4.68
N ALA A 248 14.70 -52.14 5.38
CA ALA A 248 15.81 -52.46 6.27
C ALA A 248 15.37 -53.27 7.49
N VAL A 249 14.21 -52.96 8.09
CA VAL A 249 13.64 -53.71 9.21
C VAL A 249 13.25 -55.13 8.78
N ALA A 250 12.56 -55.27 7.64
CA ALA A 250 12.17 -56.58 7.11
C ALA A 250 13.37 -57.50 6.84
N LEU A 251 14.48 -56.96 6.33
CA LEU A 251 15.72 -57.71 6.12
C LEU A 251 16.34 -58.19 7.45
N ARG A 252 16.23 -57.41 8.53
CA ARG A 252 16.75 -57.76 9.86
C ARG A 252 15.93 -58.84 10.54
N GLU A 253 14.62 -58.90 10.30
CA GLU A 253 13.75 -59.97 10.84
C GLU A 253 13.90 -61.30 10.08
N SER A 254 14.38 -61.25 8.84
CA SER A 254 14.66 -62.42 8.00
C SER A 254 16.08 -62.99 8.13
N ALA A 255 16.94 -62.35 8.93
CA ALA A 255 18.35 -62.71 9.14
C ALA A 255 18.57 -63.22 10.57
#